data_AF-A0A966JH66-F1
#
_entry.id   AF-A0A966JH66-F1
#
_cell.length_a   1.000
_cell.length_b   1.000
_cell.length_c   1.000
_cell.angle_alpha   90.00
_cell.angle_beta   90.00
_cell.angle_gamma   90.00
#
_symmetry.space_group_name_H-M   'P 1'
#
loop_
_entity.id
_entity.type
_entity.pdbx_description
1 polymer ?
#
loop_
_entity_poly.entity_id
_entity_poly.type
_entity_poly.pdbx_seq_one_letter_code
_entity_poly.pdbx_strand_id
1 'polypeptide(L)'
;MIKRAILLAFAVNLIVNPTARAEGVEAAPRPERVAYEAAKATYKSALESYKVQKQAAKATREAAKVAAKSSIASAKVILESARSSSNSAEALDAAKAAFNLAKDAAKASIPSLPTKPTKPSKPAKSN
;
A
#
# COMPACT_ATOMS: atom_id res chain seq x y z
N MET A 1 -27.93 -6.40 -6.74
CA MET A 1 -28.15 -6.05 -5.33
C MET A 1 -26.84 -5.50 -4.76
N ILE A 2 -26.88 -4.24 -4.36
CA ILE A 2 -25.78 -3.45 -3.80
C ILE A 2 -25.43 -3.98 -2.39
N LYS A 3 -24.13 -4.02 -2.05
CA LYS A 3 -23.65 -3.65 -0.71
C LYS A 3 -22.14 -3.35 -0.75
N ARG A 4 -21.83 -2.11 -1.16
CA ARG A 4 -20.68 -1.38 -0.63
C ARG A 4 -21.04 -0.94 0.78
N ALA A 5 -20.13 -1.04 1.74
CA ALA A 5 -19.87 0.00 2.74
C ALA A 5 -18.79 -0.48 3.73
N ILE A 6 -17.62 0.13 3.60
CA ILE A 6 -16.66 0.29 4.69
C ILE A 6 -17.34 1.17 5.75
N LEU A 7 -17.27 0.81 7.03
CA LEU A 7 -17.45 1.79 8.11
C LEU A 7 -16.47 1.55 9.26
N LEU A 8 -15.60 2.53 9.45
CA LEU A 8 -14.87 2.87 10.67
C LEU A 8 -15.87 3.18 11.82
N ALA A 9 -15.57 2.71 13.04
CA ALA A 9 -15.96 3.36 14.30
C ALA A 9 -14.98 2.86 15.39
N PHE A 10 -13.91 3.60 15.69
CA PHE A 10 -13.80 4.68 16.70
C PHE A 10 -14.07 4.25 18.15
N ALA A 11 -13.11 4.62 18.99
CA ALA A 11 -12.88 4.23 20.38
C ALA A 11 -14.08 4.40 21.34
N VAL A 12 -14.19 3.46 22.29
CA VAL A 12 -14.78 3.73 23.61
C VAL A 12 -13.66 3.64 24.64
N ASN A 13 -13.15 4.82 25.00
CA ASN A 13 -12.39 5.04 26.22
C ASN A 13 -13.39 4.98 27.38
N LEU A 14 -13.43 3.87 28.12
CA LEU A 14 -14.17 3.83 29.37
C LEU A 14 -13.22 4.14 30.52
N ILE A 15 -13.34 5.38 30.98
CA ILE A 15 -12.75 5.92 32.19
C ILE A 15 -13.22 5.07 33.38
N VAL A 16 -12.29 4.43 34.09
CA VAL A 16 -12.52 3.87 35.43
C VAL A 16 -11.68 4.66 36.43
N ASN A 17 -12.38 5.10 37.46
CA ASN A 17 -12.04 6.06 38.51
C ASN A 17 -10.69 5.80 39.25
N PRO A 18 -9.93 6.83 39.66
CA PRO A 18 -8.68 6.67 40.40
C PRO A 18 -8.88 6.97 41.90
N THR A 19 -9.21 5.98 42.72
CA THR A 19 -9.08 6.10 44.19
C THR A 19 -8.70 4.77 44.83
N ALA A 20 -7.41 4.45 44.75
CA ALA A 20 -6.74 3.58 45.70
C ALA A 20 -5.24 3.92 45.68
N ARG A 21 -4.85 4.93 46.46
CA ARG A 21 -3.45 5.13 46.84
C ARG A 21 -3.16 4.17 47.99
N ALA A 22 -2.27 3.22 47.77
CA ALA A 22 -1.53 2.54 48.82
C ALA A 22 -0.08 2.39 48.36
N GLU A 23 0.78 3.10 49.08
CA GLU A 23 2.23 2.94 49.30
C GLU A 23 3.02 1.97 48.42
N GLY A 24 4.00 2.53 47.71
CA GLY A 24 5.02 1.82 46.97
C GLY A 24 5.70 2.77 45.99
N VAL A 25 6.94 3.17 46.29
CA VAL A 25 7.80 3.93 45.38
C VAL A 25 8.23 3.00 44.25
N GLU A 26 7.34 2.78 43.30
CA GLU A 26 7.72 2.52 41.91
C GLU A 26 7.14 3.69 41.13
N ALA A 27 8.01 4.46 40.47
CA ALA A 27 7.56 5.50 39.55
C ALA A 27 6.61 4.83 38.55
N ALA A 28 5.30 5.05 38.72
CA ALA A 28 4.26 4.48 37.87
C ALA A 28 4.75 4.63 36.42
N PRO A 29 4.83 3.53 35.66
CA PRO A 29 5.50 3.56 34.39
C PRO A 29 4.76 4.60 33.55
N ARG A 30 5.48 5.68 33.19
CA ARG A 30 4.88 6.82 32.49
C ARG A 30 4.02 6.25 31.37
N PRO A 31 2.71 6.56 31.31
CA PRO A 31 1.79 5.89 30.38
C PRO A 31 2.28 6.00 28.93
N GLU A 32 2.96 7.08 28.60
CA GLU A 32 3.64 7.31 27.32
C GLU A 32 4.76 6.30 27.00
N ARG A 33 5.52 5.83 27.99
CA ARG A 33 6.57 4.82 27.81
C ARG A 33 5.98 3.42 27.62
N VAL A 34 4.91 3.10 28.36
CA VAL A 34 4.17 1.83 28.19
C VAL A 34 3.52 1.77 26.80
N ALA A 35 2.88 2.86 26.38
CA ALA A 35 2.32 3.01 25.04
C ALA A 35 3.38 2.89 23.94
N TYR A 36 4.57 3.47 24.14
CA TYR A 36 5.69 3.37 23.20
C TYR A 36 6.23 1.94 23.06
N GLU A 37 6.44 1.21 24.16
CA GLU A 37 6.92 -0.18 24.09
C GLU A 37 5.85 -1.13 23.49
N ALA A 38 4.57 -0.91 23.77
CA ALA A 38 3.47 -1.61 23.10
C ALA A 38 3.47 -1.32 21.58
N ALA A 39 3.56 -0.04 21.19
CA ALA A 39 3.64 0.35 19.78
C ALA A 39 4.87 -0.22 19.05
N LYS A 40 6.00 -0.35 19.76
CA LYS A 40 7.23 -0.95 19.23
C LYS A 40 7.10 -2.46 19.06
N ALA A 41 6.40 -3.16 19.95
CA ALA A 41 6.08 -4.58 19.78
C ALA A 41 5.16 -4.79 18.56
N THR A 42 4.12 -3.98 18.40
CA THR A 42 3.25 -3.98 17.21
C THR A 42 4.04 -3.66 15.94
N TYR A 43 4.96 -2.69 15.98
CA TYR A 43 5.84 -2.36 14.85
C TYR A 43 6.75 -3.51 14.43
N LYS A 44 7.34 -4.25 15.39
CA LYS A 44 8.15 -5.44 15.08
C LYS A 44 7.33 -6.51 14.39
N SER A 45 6.14 -6.82 14.91
CA SER A 45 5.21 -7.78 14.29
C SER A 45 4.83 -7.34 12.87
N ALA A 46 4.46 -6.06 12.70
CA ALA A 46 4.13 -5.49 11.40
C ALA A 46 5.31 -5.54 10.40
N LEU A 47 6.56 -5.40 10.87
CA LEU A 47 7.74 -5.53 10.02
C LEU A 47 7.95 -6.94 9.49
N GLU A 48 7.75 -7.97 10.32
CA GLU A 48 7.87 -9.36 9.87
C GLU A 48 6.77 -9.69 8.87
N SER A 49 5.52 -9.30 9.14
CA SER A 49 4.44 -9.42 8.16
C SER A 49 4.74 -8.68 6.86
N TYR A 50 5.30 -7.46 6.94
CA TYR A 50 5.72 -6.69 5.77
C TYR A 50 6.79 -7.40 4.94
N LYS A 51 7.80 -8.04 5.56
CA LYS A 51 8.84 -8.78 4.83
C LYS A 51 8.24 -9.94 4.03
N VAL A 52 7.39 -10.74 4.67
CA VAL A 52 6.70 -11.87 4.03
C VAL A 52 5.83 -11.38 2.87
N GLN A 53 5.00 -10.37 3.12
CA GLN A 53 4.15 -9.77 2.09
C GLN A 53 4.98 -9.16 0.94
N LYS A 54 6.10 -8.52 1.23
CA LYS A 54 6.98 -7.93 0.20
C LYS A 54 7.59 -9.00 -0.69
N GLN A 55 8.02 -10.13 -0.12
CA GLN A 55 8.59 -11.22 -0.91
C GLN A 55 7.52 -11.86 -1.82
N ALA A 56 6.34 -12.14 -1.28
CA ALA A 56 5.21 -12.66 -2.06
C ALA A 56 4.76 -11.68 -3.15
N ALA A 57 4.67 -10.38 -2.82
CA ALA A 57 4.32 -9.32 -3.77
C ALA A 57 5.38 -9.13 -4.86
N LYS A 58 6.67 -9.39 -4.57
CA LYS A 58 7.74 -9.26 -5.57
C LYS A 58 7.55 -10.28 -6.70
N ALA A 59 7.27 -11.54 -6.37
CA ALA A 59 7.10 -12.59 -7.37
C ALA A 59 5.90 -12.31 -8.30
N THR A 60 4.75 -11.98 -7.71
CA THR A 60 3.54 -11.61 -8.45
C THR A 60 3.73 -10.35 -9.29
N ARG A 61 4.44 -9.35 -8.76
CA ARG A 61 4.77 -8.12 -9.49
C ARG A 61 5.71 -8.35 -10.67
N GLU A 62 6.73 -9.20 -10.55
CA GLU A 62 7.60 -9.53 -11.69
C GLU A 62 6.84 -10.28 -12.79
N ALA A 63 5.97 -11.23 -12.42
CA ALA A 63 5.10 -11.89 -13.38
C ALA A 63 4.17 -10.89 -14.09
N ALA A 64 3.55 -9.98 -13.35
CA ALA A 64 2.71 -8.92 -13.91
C ALA A 64 3.49 -7.98 -14.84
N LYS A 65 4.75 -7.65 -14.53
CA LYS A 65 5.62 -6.87 -15.42
C LYS A 65 5.93 -7.60 -16.73
N VAL A 66 6.15 -8.90 -16.69
CA VAL A 66 6.39 -9.71 -17.90
C VAL A 66 5.12 -9.71 -18.76
N ALA A 67 3.96 -9.94 -18.16
CA ALA A 67 2.67 -9.87 -18.86
C ALA A 67 2.42 -8.47 -19.46
N ALA A 68 2.69 -7.40 -18.70
CA ALA A 68 2.57 -6.03 -19.17
C ALA A 68 3.50 -5.73 -20.36
N LYS A 69 4.76 -6.18 -20.30
CA LYS A 69 5.71 -6.05 -21.43
C LYS A 69 5.22 -6.77 -22.68
N SER A 70 4.70 -7.99 -22.53
CA SER A 70 4.13 -8.76 -23.63
C SER A 70 2.92 -8.04 -24.26
N SER A 71 1.99 -7.55 -23.44
CA SER A 71 0.83 -6.79 -23.89
C SER A 71 1.23 -5.50 -24.63
N ILE A 72 2.20 -4.75 -24.11
CA ILE A 72 2.73 -3.54 -24.76
C ILE A 72 3.40 -3.88 -26.09
N ALA A 73 4.15 -4.99 -26.16
CA ALA A 73 4.78 -5.44 -27.41
C ALA A 73 3.72 -5.78 -28.47
N SER A 74 2.67 -6.51 -28.10
CA SER A 74 1.55 -6.81 -29.01
C SER A 74 0.84 -5.54 -29.48
N ALA A 75 0.56 -4.60 -28.57
CA ALA A 75 -0.05 -3.31 -28.93
C ALA A 75 0.85 -2.48 -29.86
N LYS A 76 2.18 -2.55 -29.68
CA LYS A 76 3.15 -1.89 -30.56
C LYS A 76 3.15 -2.50 -31.96
N VAL A 77 3.05 -3.82 -32.09
CA VAL A 77 2.93 -4.50 -33.39
C VAL A 77 1.67 -4.01 -34.12
N ILE A 78 0.53 -3.93 -33.42
CA ILE A 78 -0.72 -3.43 -34.01
C ILE A 78 -0.57 -1.98 -34.48
N LEU A 79 0.07 -1.11 -33.68
CA LEU A 79 0.35 0.27 -34.08
C LEU A 79 1.22 0.35 -35.33
N GLU A 80 2.25 -0.48 -35.43
CA GLU A 80 3.14 -0.50 -36.59
C GLU A 80 2.44 -1.06 -37.83
N SER A 81 1.61 -2.10 -37.67
CA SER A 81 0.75 -2.58 -38.76
C SER A 81 -0.22 -1.49 -39.25
N ALA A 82 -0.80 -0.70 -38.35
CA ALA A 82 -1.66 0.42 -38.71
C ALA A 82 -0.90 1.52 -39.49
N ARG A 83 0.36 1.80 -39.10
CA ARG A 83 1.24 2.74 -39.82
C ARG A 83 1.58 2.27 -41.22
N SER A 84 1.85 0.98 -41.39
CA SER A 84 2.20 0.42 -42.69
C SER A 84 1.01 0.25 -43.64
N SER A 85 -0.22 0.22 -43.11
CA SER A 85 -1.44 -0.05 -43.87
C SER A 85 -2.34 1.16 -44.12
N SER A 86 -2.13 2.28 -43.41
CA SER A 86 -2.97 3.47 -43.51
C SER A 86 -2.17 4.76 -43.57
N ASN A 87 -2.51 5.61 -44.55
CA ASN A 87 -2.00 6.99 -44.67
C ASN A 87 -2.97 8.03 -44.09
N SER A 88 -4.06 7.61 -43.44
CA SER A 88 -5.00 8.53 -42.80
C SER A 88 -4.47 9.00 -41.45
N ALA A 89 -4.31 10.30 -41.27
CA ALA A 89 -3.88 10.90 -40.01
C ALA A 89 -4.82 10.53 -38.85
N GLU A 90 -6.13 10.52 -39.09
CA GLU A 90 -7.15 10.16 -38.09
C GLU A 90 -7.01 8.70 -37.64
N ALA A 91 -6.77 7.78 -38.58
CA ALA A 91 -6.55 6.37 -38.26
C ALA A 91 -5.26 6.16 -37.45
N LEU A 92 -4.20 6.90 -37.77
CA LEU A 92 -2.94 6.84 -37.03
C LEU A 92 -3.07 7.42 -35.61
N ASP A 93 -3.85 8.48 -35.43
CA ASP A 93 -4.08 9.05 -34.11
C ASP A 93 -4.97 8.16 -33.24
N ALA A 94 -5.99 7.52 -33.82
CA ALA A 94 -6.78 6.49 -33.14
C ALA A 94 -5.90 5.30 -32.72
N ALA A 95 -4.99 4.84 -33.59
CA ALA A 95 -4.06 3.76 -33.27
C ALA A 95 -3.07 4.14 -32.15
N LYS A 96 -2.55 5.37 -32.16
CA LYS A 96 -1.68 5.89 -31.08
C LYS A 96 -2.45 5.97 -29.75
N ALA A 97 -3.70 6.46 -29.78
CA ALA A 97 -4.54 6.54 -28.59
C ALA A 97 -4.80 5.14 -28.01
N ALA A 98 -5.13 4.16 -28.85
CA ALA A 98 -5.30 2.77 -28.45
C ALA A 98 -4.02 2.18 -27.86
N PHE A 99 -2.85 2.45 -28.46
CA PHE A 99 -1.56 2.03 -27.93
C PHE A 99 -1.28 2.62 -26.54
N ASN A 100 -1.52 3.93 -26.36
CA ASN A 100 -1.32 4.59 -25.07
C ASN A 100 -2.26 4.03 -24.00
N LEU A 101 -3.53 3.81 -24.35
CA LEU A 101 -4.51 3.19 -23.43
C LEU A 101 -4.09 1.77 -23.04
N ALA A 102 -3.61 0.97 -23.99
CA ALA A 102 -3.08 -0.37 -23.70
C ALA A 102 -1.85 -0.31 -22.79
N LYS A 103 -0.94 0.65 -23.02
CA LYS A 103 0.24 0.88 -22.20
C LYS A 103 -0.12 1.29 -20.77
N ASP A 104 -1.11 2.16 -20.60
CA ASP A 104 -1.53 2.62 -19.28
C ASP A 104 -2.29 1.51 -18.53
N ALA A 105 -3.15 0.75 -19.21
CA ALA A 105 -3.80 -0.43 -18.66
C ALA A 105 -2.78 -1.50 -18.23
N ALA A 106 -1.76 -1.76 -19.05
CA ALA A 106 -0.68 -2.70 -18.74
C ALA A 106 0.17 -2.24 -17.55
N LYS A 107 0.36 -0.94 -17.35
CA LYS A 107 1.04 -0.42 -16.15
C LYS A 107 0.16 -0.52 -14.91
N ALA A 108 -1.14 -0.23 -15.04
CA ALA A 108 -2.09 -0.28 -13.94
C ALA A 108 -2.32 -1.70 -13.41
N SER A 109 -2.11 -2.74 -14.24
CA SER A 109 -2.20 -4.13 -13.82
C SER A 109 -1.01 -4.62 -12.97
N ILE A 110 0.06 -3.83 -12.86
CA ILE A 110 1.22 -4.18 -12.04
C ILE A 110 0.90 -3.86 -10.57
N PRO A 111 0.82 -4.87 -9.68
CA PRO A 111 0.49 -4.63 -8.28
C PRO A 111 1.58 -3.79 -7.58
N SER A 112 1.14 -2.92 -6.68
CA SER A 112 2.02 -2.16 -5.81
C SER A 112 2.66 -3.06 -4.75
N LEU A 113 3.88 -2.70 -4.32
CA LEU A 113 4.47 -3.35 -3.15
C LEU A 113 3.76 -2.88 -1.87
N PRO A 114 3.72 -3.72 -0.81
CA PRO A 114 3.20 -3.30 0.47
C PRO A 114 3.98 -2.10 1.01
N THR A 115 3.32 -1.26 1.81
CA THR A 115 3.94 -0.09 2.44
C THR A 115 4.72 -0.51 3.68
N LYS A 116 5.90 0.06 3.87
CA LYS A 116 6.70 -0.20 5.07
C LYS A 116 5.97 0.36 6.31
N PRO A 117 5.88 -0.40 7.41
CA PRO A 117 5.34 0.11 8.67
C PRO A 117 6.10 1.35 9.16
N THR A 118 5.38 2.30 9.75
CA THR A 118 5.95 3.52 10.34
C THR A 118 6.52 3.23 11.72
N LYS A 119 7.76 3.64 11.96
CA LYS A 119 8.40 3.49 13.28
C LYS A 119 7.70 4.41 14.29
N PRO A 120 7.34 3.92 15.49
CA PRO A 120 6.75 4.77 16.51
C PRO A 120 7.75 5.85 16.96
N SER A 121 7.25 7.06 17.17
CA SER A 121 8.01 8.18 17.72
C SER A 121 8.22 8.00 19.22
N LYS A 122 9.44 8.26 19.68
CA LYS A 122 9.74 8.26 21.12
C LYS A 122 9.05 9.47 21.77
N PRO A 123 8.36 9.31 22.91
CA PRO A 123 7.79 10.46 23.61
C PRO A 123 8.88 11.45 23.98
N ALA A 124 8.58 12.75 23.87
CA ALA A 124 9.48 13.81 24.27
C ALA A 124 9.86 13.64 25.76
N LYS A 125 11.09 13.98 26.13
CA LYS A 125 11.43 14.08 27.55
C LYS A 125 10.64 15.28 28.09
N SER A 126 9.57 15.05 28.87
CA SER A 126 9.03 16.12 29.71
C SER A 126 10.08 16.40 30.79
N ASN A 127 10.56 17.64 30.83
CA ASN A 127 11.31 18.15 31.97
C ASN A 127 10.40 18.26 33.19
#